data_AF-A0A1C6W1N4-F1
#
_entry.id   AF-A0A1C6W1N4-F1
#
_cell.length_a   1.000
_cell.length_b   1.000
_cell.length_c   1.000
_cell.angle_alpha   90.00
_cell.angle_beta   90.00
_cell.angle_gamma   90.00
#
_symmetry.space_group_name_H-M   'P 1'
#
loop_
_entity.id
_entity.type
_entity.pdbx_description
1 polymer ?
#
loop_
_entity_poly.entity_id
_entity_poly.type
_entity_poly.pdbx_seq_one_letter_code
_entity_poly.pdbx_strand_id
1 'polypeptide(L)'
;MDSDLHIRRIVHPAERIVTGRIVRLMDGYPREVRVGQPVLVAVLAAAGVAGLLAALVRSLLSAGSGGTRRRFKDLKKGPEYLVTPVRLRDAAGQLCEVELHGHLPQSALHPADHVQLTLRRQNDPDLPPKIERIVNLTTGQLLTPRTATLWSHLGPPLLLQATLGALLVAALLAWTALT
;
A
#
# COMPACT_ATOMS: atom_id res chain seq x y z
N MET A 1 -6.21 -7.72 -49.28
CA MET A 1 -5.24 -6.76 -48.71
C MET A 1 -5.67 -6.62 -47.28
N ASP A 2 -5.30 -7.60 -46.45
CA ASP A 2 -5.93 -7.88 -45.16
C ASP A 2 -4.82 -8.08 -44.14
N SER A 3 -4.22 -6.95 -43.76
CA SER A 3 -3.18 -6.92 -42.73
C SER A 3 -3.83 -7.06 -41.35
N ASP A 4 -4.05 -8.32 -40.95
CA ASP A 4 -3.66 -8.83 -39.64
C ASP A 4 -3.82 -7.84 -38.47
N LEU A 5 -5.08 -7.58 -38.11
CA LEU A 5 -5.48 -7.13 -36.78
C LEU A 5 -5.16 -8.24 -35.76
N HIS A 6 -3.88 -8.51 -35.53
CA HIS A 6 -3.43 -9.29 -34.38
C HIS A 6 -3.77 -8.47 -33.14
N ILE A 7 -4.96 -8.72 -32.60
CA ILE A 7 -5.36 -8.34 -31.26
C ILE A 7 -4.24 -8.86 -30.35
N ARG A 8 -3.34 -7.96 -30.00
CA ARG A 8 -2.10 -8.25 -29.28
C ARG A 8 -2.50 -8.64 -27.86
N ARG A 9 -2.79 -9.93 -27.66
CA ARG A 9 -3.27 -10.48 -26.39
C ARG A 9 -2.21 -10.17 -25.34
N ILE A 10 -2.56 -9.30 -24.40
CA ILE A 10 -1.74 -8.96 -23.24
C ILE A 10 -1.75 -10.19 -22.34
N VAL A 11 -0.56 -10.69 -21.99
CA VAL A 11 -0.41 -11.92 -21.18
C VAL A 11 -0.01 -11.54 -19.76
N HIS A 12 -0.61 -12.21 -18.78
CA HIS A 12 -0.15 -12.14 -17.39
C HIS A 12 0.93 -13.20 -17.17
N PRO A 13 2.19 -12.82 -16.92
CA PRO A 13 3.24 -13.80 -16.72
C PRO A 13 2.98 -14.61 -15.45
N ALA A 14 3.00 -15.95 -15.58
CA ALA A 14 2.82 -16.86 -14.45
C ALA A 14 4.11 -17.08 -13.64
N GLU A 15 5.25 -16.70 -14.22
CA GLU A 15 6.60 -16.89 -13.69
C GLU A 15 6.94 -15.88 -12.60
N ARG A 16 7.82 -16.29 -11.67
CA ARG A 16 8.28 -15.44 -10.58
C ARG A 16 9.35 -14.45 -11.02
N ILE A 17 10.17 -14.81 -12.00
CA ILE A 17 11.25 -13.96 -12.51
C ILE A 17 11.00 -13.79 -13.99
N VAL A 18 10.84 -12.55 -14.43
CA VAL A 18 10.61 -12.23 -15.84
C VAL A 18 11.66 -11.25 -16.30
N THR A 19 12.37 -11.59 -17.37
CA THR A 19 13.33 -10.71 -18.01
C THR A 19 12.72 -10.18 -19.31
N GLY A 20 12.82 -8.89 -19.52
CA GLY A 20 12.25 -8.27 -20.71
C GLY A 20 12.64 -6.82 -20.88
N ARG A 21 12.07 -6.21 -21.92
CA ARG A 21 12.27 -4.81 -22.24
C ARG A 21 11.02 -4.00 -21.89
N ILE A 22 11.19 -2.88 -21.20
CA ILE A 22 10.07 -1.99 -20.91
C ILE A 22 9.55 -1.42 -22.23
N VAL A 23 8.24 -1.57 -22.47
CA VAL A 23 7.57 -0.97 -23.62
C VAL A 23 7.03 0.39 -23.23
N ARG A 24 6.28 0.44 -22.13
CA ARG A 24 5.64 1.68 -21.66
C ARG A 24 5.20 1.55 -20.20
N LEU A 25 5.30 2.66 -19.47
CA LEU A 25 4.62 2.86 -18.19
C LEU A 25 3.29 3.57 -18.47
N MET A 26 2.19 3.03 -17.96
CA MET A 26 0.86 3.62 -18.10
C MET A 26 0.57 4.61 -16.98
N ASP A 27 -0.52 5.35 -17.09
CA ASP A 27 -0.95 6.25 -16.03
C ASP A 27 -1.30 5.46 -14.76
N GLY A 28 -0.76 5.93 -13.64
CA GLY A 28 -1.01 5.30 -12.35
C GLY A 28 -2.44 5.59 -11.88
N TYR A 29 -3.11 4.57 -11.36
CA TYR A 29 -4.43 4.70 -10.76
C TYR A 29 -4.35 4.44 -9.24
N PRO A 30 -5.16 5.13 -8.42
CA PRO A 30 -5.20 4.89 -6.99
C PRO A 30 -5.92 3.56 -6.71
N ARG A 31 -5.35 2.71 -5.86
CA ARG A 31 -6.01 1.52 -5.33
C ARG A 31 -6.01 1.56 -3.81
N GLU A 32 -7.15 1.26 -3.21
CA GLU A 32 -7.29 1.20 -1.76
C GLU A 32 -6.68 -0.10 -1.19
N VAL A 33 -5.85 0.01 -0.14
CA VAL A 33 -5.51 -1.16 0.68
C VAL A 33 -6.76 -1.54 1.47
N ARG A 34 -7.30 -2.74 1.25
CA ARG A 34 -8.34 -3.30 2.12
C ARG A 34 -7.76 -3.52 3.52
N VAL A 35 -8.04 -2.59 4.42
CA VAL A 35 -7.80 -2.78 5.86
C VAL A 35 -8.88 -3.71 6.36
N GLY A 36 -8.51 -4.83 6.98
CA GLY A 36 -9.47 -5.69 7.65
C GLY A 36 -10.26 -4.85 8.65
N GLN A 37 -11.58 -4.73 8.43
CA GLN A 37 -12.51 -4.03 9.31
C GLN A 37 -12.30 -4.32 10.81
N PRO A 38 -12.01 -5.55 11.28
CA PRO A 38 -11.74 -5.79 12.72
C PRO A 38 -10.49 -5.08 13.24
N VAL A 39 -9.43 -4.99 12.44
CA VAL A 39 -8.18 -4.30 12.84
C VAL A 39 -8.44 -2.79 12.97
N LEU A 40 -9.19 -2.22 12.02
CA LEU A 40 -9.55 -0.81 12.07
C LEU A 40 -10.42 -0.48 13.30
N VAL A 41 -11.41 -1.34 13.59
CA VAL A 41 -12.27 -1.20 14.77
C VAL A 41 -11.46 -1.29 16.06
N ALA A 42 -10.53 -2.24 16.18
CA ALA A 42 -9.69 -2.39 17.36
C ALA A 42 -8.81 -1.16 17.62
N VAL A 43 -8.14 -0.65 16.57
CA VAL A 43 -7.27 0.54 16.67
C VAL A 43 -8.09 1.79 17.02
N LEU A 44 -9.25 1.98 16.39
CA LEU A 44 -10.12 3.12 16.66
C LEU A 44 -10.74 3.07 18.06
N ALA A 45 -11.14 1.88 18.53
CA ALA A 45 -11.65 1.70 19.88
C ALA A 45 -10.57 2.03 20.92
N ALA A 46 -9.36 1.48 20.76
CA ALA A 46 -8.25 1.75 21.65
C ALA A 46 -7.84 3.24 21.66
N ALA A 47 -7.70 3.86 20.48
CA ALA A 47 -7.41 5.28 20.37
C ALA A 47 -8.55 6.16 20.95
N GLY A 48 -9.81 5.70 20.85
CA GLY A 48 -10.98 6.36 21.42
C GLY A 48 -10.92 6.43 22.95
N VAL A 49 -10.49 5.35 23.62
CA VAL A 49 -10.30 5.31 25.08
C VAL A 49 -9.24 6.31 25.53
N ALA A 50 -8.07 6.33 24.85
CA ALA A 50 -7.02 7.30 25.16
C ALA A 50 -7.46 8.75 24.89
N GLY A 51 -8.21 8.99 23.81
CA GLY A 51 -8.77 10.29 23.48
C GLY A 51 -9.80 10.79 24.49
N LEU A 52 -10.65 9.89 25.02
CA LEU A 52 -11.61 10.19 26.08
C LEU A 52 -10.91 10.57 27.37
N LEU A 53 -9.88 9.83 27.78
CA LEU A 53 -9.07 10.16 28.94
C LEU A 53 -8.34 11.50 28.79
N ALA A 54 -7.72 11.75 27.64
CA ALA A 54 -7.08 13.04 27.38
C ALA A 54 -8.08 14.20 27.38
N ALA A 55 -9.31 13.98 26.88
CA ALA A 55 -10.38 14.97 26.93
C ALA A 55 -10.87 15.21 28.37
N LEU A 56 -10.97 14.15 29.18
CA LEU A 56 -11.41 14.22 30.57
C LEU A 56 -10.37 14.94 31.44
N VAL A 57 -9.09 14.62 31.25
CA VAL A 57 -7.96 15.34 31.86
C VAL A 57 -7.93 16.81 31.43
N ARG A 58 -8.15 17.11 30.14
CA ARG A 58 -8.23 18.50 29.66
C ARG A 58 -9.44 19.26 30.19
N SER A 59 -10.59 18.59 30.35
CA SER A 59 -11.79 19.21 30.96
C SER A 59 -11.60 19.49 32.44
N LEU A 60 -10.80 18.68 33.15
CA LEU A 60 -10.43 18.90 34.54
C LEU A 60 -9.38 20.01 34.71
N LEU A 61 -8.54 20.22 33.69
CA LEU A 61 -7.45 21.21 33.70
C LEU A 61 -7.84 22.58 33.10
N SER A 62 -9.12 22.82 32.78
CA SER A 62 -9.63 24.09 32.21
C SER A 62 -8.83 24.65 31.03
N ALA A 63 -8.16 23.79 30.25
CA ALA A 63 -7.36 24.20 29.11
C ALA A 63 -8.17 24.06 27.82
N GLY A 64 -8.85 25.13 27.43
CA GLY A 64 -9.50 25.23 26.14
C GLY A 64 -8.49 25.34 25.01
N SER A 65 -8.33 24.29 24.19
CA SER A 65 -7.98 24.47 22.77
C SER A 65 -8.45 23.29 21.93
N GLY A 66 -9.13 23.61 20.83
CA GLY A 66 -9.71 22.65 19.90
C GLY A 66 -8.63 21.93 19.11
N GLY A 67 -8.36 20.67 19.46
CA GLY A 67 -7.62 19.76 18.61
C GLY A 67 -8.54 19.26 17.49
N THR A 68 -8.18 19.58 16.24
CA THR A 68 -8.89 19.13 15.04
C THR A 68 -9.08 17.62 15.03
N ARG A 69 -10.27 17.14 15.40
CA ARG A 69 -10.69 15.74 15.25
C ARG A 69 -10.65 15.40 13.76
N ARG A 70 -9.70 14.57 13.31
CA ARG A 70 -9.81 13.90 12.00
C ARG A 70 -11.11 13.10 12.00
N ARG A 71 -11.99 13.34 11.02
CA ARG A 71 -13.33 12.72 11.00
C ARG A 71 -13.18 11.24 10.70
N PHE A 72 -14.04 10.43 11.32
CA PHE A 72 -14.20 8.99 11.06
C PHE A 72 -14.38 8.66 9.57
N LYS A 73 -14.93 9.60 8.79
CA LYS A 73 -15.04 9.52 7.33
C LYS A 73 -13.69 9.52 6.60
N ASP A 74 -12.68 10.23 7.11
CA ASP A 74 -11.35 10.33 6.51
C ASP A 74 -10.51 9.07 6.82
N LEU A 75 -10.80 8.40 7.94
CA LEU A 75 -10.14 7.15 8.37
C LEU A 75 -10.78 5.89 7.77
N LYS A 76 -12.01 6.01 7.23
CA LYS A 76 -12.70 4.90 6.56
C LYS A 76 -12.17 4.68 5.14
N LYS A 77 -11.58 5.70 4.51
CA LYS A 77 -10.77 5.52 3.31
C LYS A 77 -9.44 4.89 3.72
N GLY A 78 -9.25 3.63 3.30
CA GLY A 78 -7.95 2.97 3.45
C GLY A 78 -6.85 3.77 2.75
N PRO A 79 -5.57 3.53 3.06
CA PRO A 79 -4.48 4.14 2.32
C PRO A 79 -4.66 3.85 0.84
N GLU A 80 -4.79 4.91 0.05
CA GLU A 80 -4.69 4.83 -1.40
C GLU A 80 -3.20 4.72 -1.72
N TYR A 81 -2.80 3.66 -2.43
CA TYR A 81 -1.48 3.56 -3.01
C TYR A 81 -1.60 3.65 -4.53
N LEU A 82 -0.62 4.32 -5.15
CA LEU A 82 -0.55 4.41 -6.59
C LEU A 82 -0.18 3.04 -7.16
N VAL A 83 -0.96 2.57 -8.12
CA VAL A 83 -0.66 1.39 -8.92
C VAL A 83 -0.38 1.85 -10.34
N THR A 84 0.81 1.58 -10.84
CA THR A 84 1.23 1.95 -12.19
C THR A 84 1.34 0.67 -13.03
N PRO A 85 0.48 0.46 -14.03
CA PRO A 85 0.63 -0.66 -14.95
C PRO A 85 1.90 -0.47 -15.80
N VAL A 86 2.71 -1.51 -15.88
CA VAL A 86 3.92 -1.56 -16.69
C VAL A 86 3.76 -2.62 -17.75
N ARG A 87 3.92 -2.22 -19.01
CA ARG A 87 3.96 -3.14 -20.13
C ARG A 87 5.40 -3.44 -20.49
N LEU A 88 5.72 -4.72 -20.53
CA LEU A 88 7.03 -5.22 -20.91
C LEU A 88 6.91 -6.20 -22.07
N ARG A 89 8.00 -6.35 -22.78
CA ARG A 89 8.15 -7.37 -23.80
C ARG A 89 9.12 -8.42 -23.31
N ASP A 90 8.66 -9.64 -23.15
CA ASP A 90 9.51 -10.73 -22.69
C ASP A 90 10.52 -11.17 -23.77
N ALA A 91 11.40 -12.11 -23.42
CA ALA A 91 12.37 -12.69 -24.34
C ALA A 91 11.71 -13.45 -25.52
N ALA A 92 10.47 -13.93 -25.35
CA ALA A 92 9.68 -14.57 -26.41
C ALA A 92 8.93 -13.57 -27.31
N GLY A 93 9.10 -12.27 -27.10
CA GLY A 93 8.46 -11.22 -27.87
C GLY A 93 6.98 -10.96 -27.51
N GLN A 94 6.45 -11.63 -26.48
CA GLN A 94 5.10 -11.44 -25.96
C GLN A 94 4.99 -10.13 -25.17
N LEU A 95 3.83 -9.50 -25.26
CA LEU A 95 3.52 -8.31 -24.48
C LEU A 95 2.91 -8.75 -23.14
N CYS A 96 3.65 -8.52 -22.06
CA CYS A 96 3.24 -8.82 -20.71
C CYS A 96 2.86 -7.56 -19.95
N GLU A 97 1.84 -7.67 -19.10
CA GLU A 97 1.43 -6.60 -18.20
C GLU A 97 1.67 -7.01 -16.75
N VAL A 98 2.24 -6.09 -15.98
CA VAL A 98 2.55 -6.26 -14.56
C VAL A 98 2.25 -4.95 -13.84
N GLU A 99 2.00 -5.02 -12.53
CA GLU A 99 1.67 -3.85 -11.73
C GLU A 99 2.85 -3.42 -10.85
N LEU A 100 3.25 -2.15 -10.99
CA LEU A 100 4.14 -1.48 -10.06
C LEU A 100 3.31 -0.89 -8.93
N HIS A 101 3.49 -1.38 -7.70
CA HIS A 101 2.76 -0.87 -6.55
C HIS A 101 3.63 0.10 -5.76
N GLY A 102 3.09 1.29 -5.48
CA GLY A 102 3.76 2.32 -4.72
C GLY A 102 4.54 3.30 -5.59
N HIS A 103 5.53 3.97 -4.99
CA HIS A 103 6.27 5.02 -5.68
C HIS A 103 7.63 4.50 -6.15
N LEU A 104 7.98 4.90 -7.37
CA LEU A 104 9.29 4.69 -7.98
C LEU A 104 9.76 6.03 -8.57
N PRO A 105 11.05 6.38 -8.47
CA PRO A 105 11.56 7.59 -9.10
C PRO A 105 11.29 7.55 -10.62
N GLN A 106 10.76 8.63 -11.17
CA GLN A 106 10.39 8.71 -12.60
C GLN A 106 11.59 8.53 -13.54
N SER A 107 12.79 8.84 -13.07
CA SER A 107 14.06 8.65 -13.80
C SER A 107 14.63 7.23 -13.70
N ALA A 108 14.02 6.33 -12.92
CA ALA A 108 14.59 5.02 -12.65
C ALA A 108 14.26 3.97 -13.73
N LEU A 109 13.20 4.20 -14.51
CA LEU A 109 12.77 3.31 -15.59
C LEU A 109 12.42 4.11 -16.83
N HIS A 110 13.13 3.84 -17.92
CA HIS A 110 12.81 4.41 -19.23
C HIS A 110 12.20 3.36 -20.15
N PRO A 111 11.33 3.78 -21.10
CA PRO A 111 10.97 2.93 -22.22
C PRO A 111 12.24 2.42 -22.89
N ALA A 112 12.21 1.17 -23.34
CA ALA A 112 13.32 0.46 -23.95
C ALA A 112 14.44 -0.04 -23.00
N ASP A 113 14.37 0.20 -21.69
CA ASP A 113 15.30 -0.41 -20.74
C ASP A 113 15.12 -1.93 -20.65
N HIS A 114 16.24 -2.65 -20.54
CA HIS A 114 16.23 -4.07 -20.20
C HIS A 114 16.16 -4.24 -18.70
N VAL A 115 15.17 -5.01 -18.25
CA VAL A 115 14.90 -5.22 -16.83
C VAL A 115 14.68 -6.69 -16.52
N GLN A 116 15.12 -7.09 -15.33
CA GLN A 116 14.74 -8.34 -14.70
C GLN A 116 13.82 -8.03 -13.53
N LEU A 117 12.59 -8.52 -13.61
CA LEU A 117 11.55 -8.30 -12.62
C LEU A 117 11.38 -9.53 -11.77
N THR A 118 11.27 -9.34 -10.46
CA THR A 118 10.74 -10.35 -9.55
C THR A 118 9.27 -10.03 -9.29
N LEU A 119 8.40 -10.98 -9.62
CA LEU A 119 6.96 -10.86 -9.59
C LEU A 119 6.37 -11.67 -8.43
N ARG A 120 5.25 -11.17 -7.91
CA ARG A 120 4.41 -11.85 -6.93
C ARG A 120 2.97 -11.84 -7.39
N ARG A 121 2.34 -13.02 -7.35
CA ARG A 121 0.91 -13.16 -7.63
C ARG A 121 0.10 -12.42 -6.57
N GLN A 122 -0.98 -11.78 -7.02
CA GLN A 122 -1.94 -11.13 -6.14
C GLN A 122 -2.97 -12.15 -5.65
N ASN A 123 -3.74 -11.78 -4.63
CA ASN A 123 -4.80 -12.65 -4.10
C ASN A 123 -5.94 -12.86 -5.12
N ASP A 124 -6.13 -11.89 -6.01
CA ASP A 124 -7.07 -11.98 -7.12
C ASP A 124 -6.33 -12.50 -8.37
N PRO A 125 -6.72 -13.65 -8.92
CA PRO A 125 -6.06 -14.28 -10.06
C PRO A 125 -6.28 -13.54 -11.39
N ASP A 126 -7.32 -12.70 -11.48
CA ASP A 126 -7.62 -11.94 -12.70
C ASP A 126 -6.74 -10.68 -12.82
N LEU A 127 -6.02 -10.33 -11.75
CA LEU A 127 -5.13 -9.17 -11.73
C LEU A 127 -3.72 -9.51 -12.24
N PRO A 128 -3.06 -8.57 -12.94
CA PRO A 128 -1.66 -8.72 -13.31
C PRO A 128 -0.78 -8.91 -12.06
N PRO A 129 0.31 -9.68 -12.14
CA PRO A 129 1.18 -9.87 -10.98
C PRO A 129 1.87 -8.56 -10.57
N LYS A 130 2.11 -8.43 -9.27
CA LYS A 130 2.79 -7.30 -8.65
C LYS A 130 4.30 -7.42 -8.81
N ILE A 131 4.97 -6.33 -9.10
CA ILE A 131 6.44 -6.23 -9.04
C ILE A 131 6.90 -6.10 -7.57
N GLU A 132 7.77 -6.99 -7.12
CA GLU A 132 8.47 -6.89 -5.83
C GLU A 132 9.85 -6.24 -5.95
N ARG A 133 10.57 -6.53 -7.04
CA ARG A 133 11.95 -6.10 -7.24
C ARG A 133 12.22 -5.91 -8.73
N ILE A 134 12.98 -4.88 -9.06
CA ILE A 134 13.37 -4.54 -10.43
C ILE A 134 14.88 -4.42 -10.45
N VAL A 135 15.53 -5.21 -11.30
CA VAL A 135 16.94 -5.01 -11.65
C VAL A 135 16.95 -4.40 -13.04
N ASN A 136 17.35 -3.14 -13.15
CA ASN A 136 17.57 -2.51 -14.44
C ASN A 136 18.93 -2.99 -14.96
N LEU A 137 18.91 -3.87 -15.96
CA LEU A 137 20.10 -4.44 -16.57
C LEU A 137 20.82 -3.41 -17.46
N THR A 138 20.11 -2.39 -17.94
CA THR A 138 20.69 -1.29 -18.72
C THR A 138 21.50 -0.33 -17.85
N THR A 139 20.98 0.05 -16.69
CA THR A 139 21.64 1.01 -15.78
C THR A 139 22.42 0.34 -14.64
N GLY A 140 22.28 -0.98 -14.46
CA GLY A 140 22.83 -1.73 -13.32
C GLY A 140 22.16 -1.42 -11.99
N GLN A 141 21.07 -0.64 -11.99
CA GLN A 141 20.41 -0.20 -10.76
C GLN A 141 19.44 -1.25 -10.22
N LEU A 142 19.47 -1.41 -8.91
CA LEU A 142 18.48 -2.19 -8.19
C LEU A 142 17.39 -1.27 -7.63
N LEU A 143 16.14 -1.52 -8.02
CA LEU A 143 15.00 -0.74 -7.59
C LEU A 143 14.00 -1.63 -6.84
N THR A 144 13.58 -1.16 -5.67
CA THR A 144 12.57 -1.81 -4.84
C THR A 144 11.37 -0.87 -4.69
N PRO A 145 10.25 -1.16 -5.37
CA PRO A 145 9.04 -0.36 -5.23
C PRO A 145 8.58 -0.38 -3.77
N ARG A 146 8.38 0.80 -3.17
CA ARG A 146 7.90 0.92 -1.79
C ARG A 146 6.41 1.25 -1.79
N THR A 147 5.60 0.33 -1.29
CA THR A 147 4.18 0.57 -1.01
C THR A 147 4.02 1.28 0.33
N ALA A 148 3.18 2.32 0.39
CA ALA A 148 2.77 2.90 1.66
C ALA A 148 2.09 1.81 2.51
N THR A 149 2.56 1.63 3.74
CA THR A 149 1.96 0.66 4.66
C THR A 149 0.84 1.33 5.46
N LEU A 150 -0.06 0.53 6.03
CA LEU A 150 -1.10 1.03 6.94
C LEU A 150 -0.55 1.89 8.08
N TRP A 151 0.65 1.56 8.54
CA TRP A 151 1.39 2.29 9.56
C TRP A 151 1.75 3.72 9.11
N SER A 152 2.19 3.86 7.86
CA SER A 152 2.47 5.16 7.23
C SER A 152 1.21 6.00 7.08
N HIS A 153 0.04 5.37 6.91
CA HIS A 153 -1.26 6.04 6.75
C HIS A 153 -1.91 6.47 8.06
N LEU A 154 -1.91 5.58 9.06
CA LEU A 154 -2.47 5.87 10.39
C LEU A 154 -1.68 6.99 11.09
N GLY A 155 -0.37 7.06 10.81
CA GLY A 155 0.53 8.05 11.35
C GLY A 155 0.98 7.73 12.77
N PRO A 156 2.20 8.16 13.16
CA PRO A 156 2.74 7.94 14.50
C PRO A 156 1.80 8.35 15.66
N PRO A 157 1.04 9.48 15.57
CA PRO A 157 0.19 9.92 16.68
C PRO A 157 -0.95 8.94 17.00
N LEU A 158 -1.59 8.38 15.98
CA LEU A 158 -2.77 7.52 16.16
C LEU A 158 -2.36 6.15 16.73
N LEU A 159 -1.21 5.64 16.30
CA LEU A 159 -0.62 4.43 16.86
C LEU A 159 -0.26 4.61 18.34
N LEU A 160 0.30 5.77 18.70
CA LEU A 160 0.66 6.08 20.08
C LEU A 160 -0.59 6.22 20.97
N GLN A 161 -1.67 6.80 20.46
CA GLN A 161 -2.95 6.84 21.16
C GLN A 161 -3.53 5.43 21.34
N ALA A 162 -3.48 4.58 20.31
CA ALA A 162 -3.98 3.22 20.39
C ALA A 162 -3.19 2.35 21.38
N THR A 163 -1.85 2.45 21.42
CA THR A 163 -1.04 1.71 22.38
C THR A 163 -1.30 2.16 23.82
N LEU A 164 -1.39 3.47 24.07
CA LEU A 164 -1.74 3.99 25.39
C LEU A 164 -3.13 3.52 25.84
N GLY A 165 -4.13 3.57 24.95
CA GLY A 165 -5.47 3.09 25.25
C GLY A 165 -5.52 1.59 25.56
N ALA A 166 -4.80 0.78 24.79
CA ALA A 166 -4.71 -0.66 25.02
C ALA A 166 -4.06 -1.01 26.36
N LEU A 167 -2.96 -0.34 26.72
CA LEU A 167 -2.29 -0.54 28.02
C LEU A 167 -3.22 -0.22 29.20
N LEU A 168 -4.03 0.82 29.06
CA LEU A 168 -4.98 1.24 30.09
C LEU A 168 -6.10 0.23 30.30
N VAL A 169 -6.68 -0.27 29.21
CA VAL A 169 -7.70 -1.34 29.27
C VAL A 169 -7.10 -2.61 29.88
N ALA A 170 -5.88 -2.99 29.48
CA ALA A 170 -5.19 -4.15 30.04
C ALA A 170 -4.94 -3.99 31.55
N ALA A 171 -4.52 -2.80 32.00
CA ALA A 171 -4.32 -2.51 33.41
C ALA A 171 -5.63 -2.59 34.23
N LEU A 172 -6.73 -2.06 33.69
CA LEU A 172 -8.06 -2.14 34.32
C LEU A 172 -8.58 -3.58 34.41
N LEU A 173 -8.42 -4.37 33.35
CA LEU A 173 -8.82 -5.77 33.35
C LEU A 173 -7.98 -6.59 34.32
N ALA A 174 -6.67 -6.36 34.37
CA ALA A 174 -5.80 -7.02 35.34
C ALA A 174 -6.20 -6.65 36.78
N TRP A 175 -6.45 -5.36 37.05
CA TRP A 175 -6.87 -4.89 38.36
C TRP A 175 -8.19 -5.53 38.79
N THR A 176 -9.21 -5.52 37.93
CA THR A 176 -10.52 -6.13 38.22
C THR A 176 -10.48 -7.65 38.36
N ALA A 177 -9.51 -8.32 37.74
CA ALA A 177 -9.29 -9.76 37.92
C ALA A 177 -8.52 -10.11 39.22
N LEU A 178 -7.78 -9.15 39.77
CA LEU A 178 -6.97 -9.29 40.99
C LEU A 178 -7.73 -8.86 42.27
N THR A 179 -8.81 -8.11 42.13
CA THR A 179 -9.72 -7.68 43.21
C THR A 179 -10.96 -8.56 43.29
#